data_AF-A0A8T0QXD2-F1
#
_entry.id   AF-A0A8T0QXD2-F1
#
_cell.length_a   1.000
_cell.length_b   1.000
_cell.length_c   1.000
_cell.angle_alpha   90.00
_cell.angle_beta   90.00
_cell.angle_gamma   90.00
#
_symmetry.space_group_name_H-M   'P 1'
#
loop_
_entity.id
_entity.type
_entity.pdbx_description
1 polymer ?
#
loop_
_entity_poly.entity_id
_entity_poly.type
_entity_poly.pdbx_seq_one_letter_code
_entity_poly.pdbx_strand_id
1 'polypeptide(L)'
;MAEEAWKVVVRRQVGEAVVYNDRARGLLAGALGQLDEALWDLATQALVDDPRAWRAWAQRAERMLADASPELAAAASLVRAAGLIALRCAAASPAAPLRSIDDVVPDATLRGALAWLEDAGDDAGSAGDQVDMCRAFLAGALRLLEIDHPPLPGVKGLVHVKLVCARDELQLARGFQERGAEQVYDALLLLLL
;
A
#
# COMPACT_ATOMS: atom_id res chain seq x y z
N MET A 1 -9.61 -31.32 -21.37
CA MET A 1 -8.21 -31.40 -20.91
C MET A 1 -8.16 -30.89 -19.49
N ALA A 2 -7.37 -31.50 -18.60
CA ALA A 2 -7.19 -30.98 -17.25
C ALA A 2 -6.41 -29.67 -17.31
N GLU A 3 -6.78 -28.70 -16.48
CA GLU A 3 -6.05 -27.44 -16.36
C GLU A 3 -4.64 -27.69 -15.82
N GLU A 4 -3.66 -26.94 -16.32
CA GLU A 4 -2.27 -27.03 -15.85
C GLU A 4 -2.17 -26.60 -14.39
N ALA A 5 -1.57 -27.43 -13.54
CA ALA A 5 -1.55 -27.24 -12.09
C ALA A 5 -0.96 -25.88 -11.64
N TRP A 6 0.00 -25.34 -12.40
CA TRP A 6 0.61 -24.05 -12.09
C TRP A 6 -0.37 -22.88 -12.27
N LYS A 7 -1.32 -22.95 -13.22
CA LYS A 7 -2.35 -21.92 -13.44
C LYS A 7 -3.30 -21.81 -12.24
N VAL A 8 -3.63 -22.94 -11.61
CA VAL A 8 -4.41 -22.98 -10.38
C VAL A 8 -3.67 -22.27 -9.23
N VAL A 9 -2.36 -22.52 -9.08
CA VAL A 9 -1.53 -21.88 -8.06
C VAL A 9 -1.42 -20.37 -8.29
N VAL A 10 -1.15 -19.94 -9.52
CA VAL A 10 -1.05 -18.52 -9.89
C VAL A 10 -2.37 -17.80 -9.60
N ARG A 11 -3.51 -18.32 -10.06
CA ARG A 11 -4.83 -17.72 -9.78
C ARG A 11 -5.13 -17.63 -8.29
N ARG A 12 -4.76 -18.66 -7.53
CA ARG A 12 -4.92 -18.63 -6.07
C ARG A 12 -4.09 -17.51 -5.44
N GLN A 13 -2.82 -17.36 -5.80
CA GLN A 13 -1.95 -16.31 -5.25
C GLN A 13 -2.43 -14.91 -5.63
N VAL A 14 -2.84 -14.71 -6.88
CA VAL A 14 -3.41 -13.42 -7.33
C VAL A 14 -4.72 -13.14 -6.59
N GLY A 15 -5.59 -14.14 -6.41
CA GLY A 15 -6.80 -14.00 -5.61
C GLY A 15 -6.54 -13.72 -4.13
N GLU A 16 -5.49 -14.29 -3.53
CA GLU A 16 -5.05 -13.93 -2.18
C GLU A 16 -4.53 -12.47 -2.14
N ALA A 17 -3.76 -12.04 -3.14
CA ALA A 17 -3.26 -10.66 -3.25
C ALA A 17 -4.38 -9.62 -3.34
N VAL A 18 -5.51 -9.95 -3.98
CA VAL A 18 -6.73 -9.12 -3.97
C VAL A 18 -7.21 -8.86 -2.53
N VAL A 19 -7.27 -9.91 -1.70
CA VAL A 19 -7.74 -9.80 -0.31
C VAL A 19 -6.81 -8.90 0.52
N TYR A 20 -5.49 -9.05 0.33
CA TYR A 20 -4.50 -8.19 0.99
C TYR A 20 -4.64 -6.71 0.55
N ASN A 21 -4.84 -6.46 -0.75
CA ASN A 21 -5.11 -5.11 -1.26
C ASN A 21 -6.37 -4.50 -0.64
N ASP A 22 -7.46 -5.27 -0.53
CA ASP A 22 -8.71 -4.80 0.07
C ASP A 22 -8.56 -4.42 1.55
N ARG A 23 -7.77 -5.20 2.29
CA ARG A 23 -7.45 -4.89 3.69
C ARG A 23 -6.60 -3.64 3.82
N ALA A 24 -5.53 -3.54 3.01
CA ALA A 24 -4.69 -2.35 2.95
C ALA A 24 -5.53 -1.11 2.63
N ARG A 25 -6.42 -1.17 1.63
CA ARG A 25 -7.35 -0.09 1.29
C ARG A 25 -8.17 0.38 2.49
N GLY A 26 -8.75 -0.55 3.25
CA GLY A 26 -9.53 -0.23 4.45
C GLY A 26 -8.70 0.47 5.53
N LEU A 27 -7.48 -0.02 5.77
CA LEU A 27 -6.55 0.55 6.75
C LEU A 27 -6.07 1.96 6.36
N LEU A 28 -5.69 2.15 5.09
CA LEU A 28 -5.27 3.46 4.57
C LEU A 28 -6.43 4.48 4.60
N ALA A 29 -7.64 4.06 4.25
CA ALA A 29 -8.83 4.91 4.35
C ALA A 29 -9.13 5.29 5.80
N GLY A 30 -9.01 4.35 6.74
CA GLY A 30 -9.17 4.61 8.17
C GLY A 30 -8.12 5.60 8.70
N ALA A 31 -6.85 5.41 8.35
CA ALA A 31 -5.77 6.30 8.74
C ALA A 31 -5.97 7.72 8.16
N LEU A 32 -6.48 7.83 6.94
CA LEU A 32 -6.77 9.14 6.33
C LEU A 32 -7.90 9.86 7.07
N GLY A 33 -8.97 9.13 7.42
CA GLY A 33 -10.06 9.69 8.23
C GLY A 33 -9.56 10.19 9.59
N GLN A 34 -8.62 9.48 10.22
CA GLN A 34 -7.96 9.96 11.44
C GLN A 34 -7.16 11.26 11.18
N LEU A 35 -6.37 11.34 10.11
CA LEU A 35 -5.62 12.57 9.80
C LEU A 35 -6.52 13.78 9.51
N ASP A 36 -7.61 13.57 8.78
CA ASP A 36 -8.59 14.63 8.50
C ASP A 36 -9.25 15.15 9.80
N GLU A 37 -9.62 14.25 10.71
CA GLU A 37 -10.16 14.59 12.03
C GLU A 37 -9.14 15.40 12.86
N ALA A 38 -7.87 14.98 12.89
CA ALA A 38 -6.83 15.72 13.63
C ALA A 38 -6.54 17.10 13.04
N LEU A 39 -6.57 17.26 11.71
CA LEU A 39 -6.42 18.57 11.08
C LEU A 39 -7.56 19.52 11.46
N TRP A 40 -8.79 18.99 11.55
CA TRP A 40 -9.95 19.74 12.01
C TRP A 40 -9.83 20.14 13.49
N ASP A 41 -9.50 19.19 14.37
CA ASP A 41 -9.36 19.44 15.82
C ASP A 41 -8.20 20.39 16.12
N LEU A 42 -7.11 20.32 15.35
CA LEU A 42 -6.02 21.28 15.45
C LEU A 42 -6.50 22.70 15.09
N ALA A 43 -7.32 22.84 14.03
CA ALA A 43 -7.89 24.13 13.64
C ALA A 43 -8.72 24.74 14.78
N THR A 44 -9.53 23.93 15.45
CA THR A 44 -10.43 24.34 16.56
C THR A 44 -9.78 24.39 17.95
N GLN A 45 -8.48 24.14 18.07
CA GLN A 45 -7.68 24.05 19.31
C GLN A 45 -7.96 22.82 20.20
N ALA A 46 -9.01 22.05 19.94
CA ALA A 46 -9.37 20.87 20.72
C ALA A 46 -8.22 19.85 20.83
N LEU A 47 -7.40 19.68 19.78
CA LEU A 47 -6.30 18.72 19.78
C LEU A 47 -5.15 19.10 20.73
N VAL A 48 -4.92 20.39 20.93
CA VAL A 48 -3.80 20.89 21.77
C VAL A 48 -4.22 20.95 23.24
N ASP A 49 -5.51 21.14 23.50
CA ASP A 49 -6.06 21.29 24.85
C ASP A 49 -6.14 19.97 25.63
N ASP A 50 -6.17 18.82 24.94
CA ASP A 50 -6.15 17.49 25.58
C ASP A 50 -4.97 16.62 25.09
N PRO A 51 -3.87 16.60 25.87
CA PRO A 51 -2.72 15.76 25.57
C PRO A 51 -2.98 14.25 25.55
N ARG A 52 -4.06 13.76 26.15
CA ARG A 52 -4.43 12.34 26.13
C ARG A 52 -5.19 12.02 24.86
N ALA A 53 -6.07 12.91 24.42
CA ALA A 53 -6.83 12.74 23.18
C ALA A 53 -5.91 12.60 21.96
N TRP A 54 -4.94 13.51 21.78
CA TRP A 54 -4.04 13.42 20.62
C TRP A 54 -3.12 12.21 20.68
N ARG A 55 -2.65 11.78 21.87
CA ARG A 55 -1.85 10.54 21.99
C ARG A 55 -2.65 9.31 21.61
N ALA A 56 -3.90 9.22 22.06
CA ALA A 56 -4.78 8.10 21.72
C ALA A 56 -5.07 8.07 20.22
N TRP A 57 -5.32 9.23 19.61
CA TRP A 57 -5.45 9.38 18.17
C TRP A 57 -4.20 8.91 17.41
N ALA A 58 -3.03 9.40 17.80
CA ALA A 58 -1.76 9.07 17.16
C ALA A 58 -1.47 7.58 17.19
N GLN A 59 -1.74 6.92 18.33
CA GLN A 59 -1.61 5.47 18.46
C GLN A 59 -2.60 4.70 17.57
N ARG A 60 -3.79 5.24 17.29
CA ARG A 60 -4.72 4.62 16.32
C ARG A 60 -4.21 4.78 14.90
N ALA A 61 -3.82 5.99 14.50
CA ALA A 61 -3.28 6.26 13.16
C ALA A 61 -2.02 5.43 12.89
N GLU A 62 -1.06 5.42 13.82
CA GLU A 62 0.17 4.65 13.70
C GLU A 62 -0.10 3.14 13.60
N ARG A 63 -1.05 2.60 14.38
CA ARG A 63 -1.43 1.18 14.27
C ARG A 63 -2.03 0.86 12.90
N MET A 64 -2.94 1.68 12.39
CA MET A 64 -3.53 1.46 11.07
C MET A 64 -2.47 1.48 9.96
N LEU A 65 -1.52 2.42 10.03
CA LEU A 65 -0.41 2.50 9.07
C LEU A 65 0.54 1.30 9.22
N ALA A 66 0.89 0.92 10.44
CA ALA A 66 1.73 -0.24 10.73
C ALA A 66 1.07 -1.56 10.32
N ASP A 67 -0.25 -1.67 10.39
CA ASP A 67 -1.03 -2.81 9.91
C ASP A 67 -1.17 -2.80 8.38
N ALA A 68 -1.18 -1.62 7.73
CA ALA A 68 -1.27 -1.51 6.28
C ALA A 68 0.02 -1.96 5.57
N SER A 69 1.19 -1.63 6.13
CA SER A 69 2.50 -2.01 5.57
C SER A 69 2.64 -3.52 5.28
N PRO A 70 2.37 -4.45 6.22
CA PRO A 70 2.49 -5.88 5.96
C PRO A 70 1.44 -6.38 4.96
N GLU A 71 0.25 -5.78 4.89
CA GLU A 71 -0.77 -6.14 3.90
C GLU A 71 -0.31 -5.76 2.48
N LEU A 72 0.25 -4.56 2.30
CA LEU A 72 0.84 -4.13 1.03
C LEU A 72 2.05 -5.00 0.63
N ALA A 73 2.92 -5.31 1.59
CA ALA A 73 4.08 -6.17 1.35
C ALA A 73 3.67 -7.60 0.98
N ALA A 74 2.64 -8.16 1.63
CA ALA A 74 2.09 -9.46 1.31
C ALA A 74 1.47 -9.47 -0.10
N ALA A 75 0.69 -8.45 -0.46
CA ALA A 75 0.15 -8.30 -1.81
C ALA A 75 1.28 -8.25 -2.85
N ALA A 76 2.29 -7.39 -2.66
CA ALA A 76 3.45 -7.28 -3.54
C ALA A 76 4.21 -8.61 -3.68
N SER A 77 4.41 -9.32 -2.57
CA SER A 77 5.11 -10.61 -2.57
C SER A 77 4.35 -11.67 -3.36
N LEU A 78 3.03 -11.76 -3.15
CA LEU A 78 2.17 -12.73 -3.84
C LEU A 78 2.11 -12.49 -5.34
N VAL A 79 1.94 -11.25 -5.79
CA VAL A 79 1.88 -10.94 -7.24
C VAL A 79 3.21 -11.19 -7.93
N ARG A 80 4.34 -10.86 -7.28
CA ARG A 80 5.68 -11.16 -7.81
C ARG A 80 5.95 -12.67 -7.87
N ALA A 81 5.54 -13.42 -6.84
CA ALA A 81 5.65 -14.87 -6.84
C ALA A 81 4.79 -15.49 -7.95
N ALA A 82 3.55 -15.03 -8.11
CA ALA A 82 2.63 -15.48 -9.15
C ALA A 82 3.20 -15.21 -10.54
N GLY A 83 3.73 -14.00 -10.77
CA GLY A 83 4.38 -13.62 -12.02
C GLY A 83 5.60 -14.50 -12.33
N LEU A 84 6.44 -14.78 -11.34
CA LEU A 84 7.61 -15.65 -11.51
C LEU A 84 7.21 -17.10 -11.85
N ILE A 85 6.20 -17.65 -11.17
CA ILE A 85 5.69 -19.00 -11.46
C ILE A 85 5.15 -19.06 -12.88
N ALA A 86 4.27 -18.12 -13.25
CA ALA A 86 3.69 -18.05 -14.59
C ALA A 86 4.75 -17.94 -15.68
N LEU A 87 5.74 -17.06 -15.48
CA LEU A 87 6.83 -16.87 -16.43
C LEU A 87 7.71 -18.12 -16.59
N ARG A 88 8.03 -18.82 -15.48
CA ARG A 88 8.82 -20.07 -15.52
C ARG A 88 8.08 -21.23 -16.14
N CYS A 89 6.79 -21.39 -15.82
CA CYS A 89 5.99 -22.53 -16.27
C CYS A 89 5.50 -22.36 -17.71
N ALA A 90 5.34 -21.14 -18.21
CA ALA A 90 5.00 -20.88 -19.60
C ALA A 90 6.22 -20.93 -20.54
N ALA A 91 7.43 -20.84 -20.00
CA ALA A 91 8.66 -20.92 -20.79
C ALA A 91 8.84 -22.30 -21.43
N ALA A 92 9.34 -22.34 -22.66
CA ALA A 92 9.71 -23.58 -23.34
C ALA A 92 10.78 -24.40 -22.57
N SER A 93 11.59 -23.72 -21.74
CA SER A 93 12.54 -24.35 -20.82
C SER A 93 12.48 -23.64 -19.46
N PRO A 94 11.84 -24.24 -18.45
CA PRO A 94 11.68 -23.63 -17.12
C PRO A 94 13.00 -23.31 -16.40
N ALA A 95 14.08 -24.03 -16.73
CA ALA A 95 15.40 -23.86 -16.12
C ALA A 95 16.28 -22.82 -16.83
N ALA A 96 15.90 -22.35 -18.02
CA ALA A 96 16.68 -21.37 -18.76
C ALA A 96 16.67 -20.00 -18.05
N PRO A 97 17.70 -19.15 -18.25
CA PRO A 97 17.68 -17.77 -17.81
C PRO A 97 16.50 -17.02 -18.46
N LEU A 98 15.69 -16.37 -17.63
CA LEU A 98 14.60 -15.52 -18.09
C LEU A 98 15.19 -14.20 -18.59
N ARG A 99 14.96 -13.84 -19.86
CA ARG A 99 15.51 -12.62 -20.47
C ARG A 99 14.50 -11.46 -20.48
N SER A 100 13.25 -11.74 -20.86
CA SER A 100 12.13 -10.78 -20.90
C SER A 100 10.80 -11.53 -20.95
N ILE A 101 9.71 -10.92 -20.45
CA ILE A 101 8.33 -11.43 -20.61
C ILE A 101 7.97 -11.58 -22.09
N ASP A 102 8.37 -10.61 -22.93
CA ASP A 102 8.12 -10.59 -24.38
C ASP A 102 8.78 -11.77 -25.11
N ASP A 103 9.95 -12.20 -24.63
CA ASP A 103 10.75 -13.27 -25.25
C ASP A 103 10.28 -14.67 -24.83
N VAL A 104 9.61 -14.78 -23.68
CA VAL A 104 9.37 -16.07 -23.00
C VAL A 104 7.94 -16.56 -23.15
N VAL A 105 6.96 -15.65 -23.27
CA VAL A 105 5.55 -16.01 -23.30
C VAL A 105 4.94 -15.76 -24.67
N PRO A 106 4.59 -16.80 -25.45
CA PRO A 106 3.95 -16.63 -26.76
C PRO A 106 2.51 -16.11 -26.65
N ASP A 107 1.82 -16.50 -25.59
CA ASP A 107 0.42 -16.20 -25.32
C ASP A 107 0.23 -14.73 -24.93
N ALA A 108 -0.53 -13.98 -25.74
CA ALA A 108 -0.74 -12.55 -25.53
C ALA A 108 -1.54 -12.23 -24.26
N THR A 109 -2.48 -13.10 -23.89
CA THR A 109 -3.31 -12.93 -22.68
C THR A 109 -2.45 -13.09 -21.42
N LEU A 110 -1.62 -14.13 -21.39
CA LEU A 110 -0.69 -14.35 -20.28
C LEU A 110 0.38 -13.26 -20.20
N ARG A 111 0.84 -12.75 -21.35
CA ARG A 111 1.77 -11.61 -21.38
C ARG A 111 1.16 -10.36 -20.75
N GLY A 112 -0.09 -10.05 -21.11
CA GLY A 112 -0.83 -8.93 -20.51
C GLY A 112 -1.01 -9.11 -19.00
N ALA A 113 -1.41 -10.31 -18.55
CA ALA A 113 -1.55 -10.61 -17.13
C ALA A 113 -0.22 -10.44 -16.37
N LEU A 114 0.89 -10.88 -16.95
CA LEU A 114 2.22 -10.75 -16.32
C LEU A 114 2.65 -9.28 -16.19
N ALA A 115 2.42 -8.46 -17.22
CA ALA A 115 2.72 -7.03 -17.16
C ALA A 115 1.92 -6.35 -16.03
N TRP A 116 0.62 -6.67 -15.92
CA TRP A 116 -0.20 -6.16 -14.82
C TRP A 116 0.27 -6.61 -13.44
N LEU A 117 0.74 -7.86 -13.29
CA LEU A 117 1.29 -8.33 -12.01
C LEU A 117 2.62 -7.66 -11.64
N GLU A 118 3.44 -7.32 -12.63
CA GLU A 118 4.68 -6.57 -12.42
C GLU A 118 4.37 -5.14 -11.95
N ASP A 119 3.53 -4.42 -12.69
CA ASP A 119 3.08 -3.07 -12.32
C ASP A 119 2.44 -3.05 -10.93
N ALA A 120 1.57 -4.04 -10.63
CA ALA A 120 0.93 -4.15 -9.33
C ALA A 120 1.92 -4.36 -8.19
N GLY A 121 2.98 -5.13 -8.43
CA GLY A 121 4.04 -5.34 -7.46
C GLY A 121 4.82 -4.06 -7.16
N ASP A 122 5.01 -3.20 -8.17
CA ASP A 122 5.73 -1.93 -8.06
C ASP A 122 4.87 -0.84 -7.42
N ASP A 123 3.58 -0.76 -7.79
CA ASP A 123 2.60 0.14 -7.18
C ASP A 123 2.40 -0.23 -5.69
N ALA A 124 2.31 -1.52 -5.34
CA ALA A 124 2.21 -1.94 -3.93
C ALA A 124 3.48 -1.61 -3.11
N GLY A 125 4.67 -1.72 -3.71
CA GLY A 125 5.92 -1.29 -3.09
C GLY A 125 5.96 0.22 -2.86
N SER A 126 5.60 0.98 -3.89
CA SER A 126 5.51 2.45 -3.82
C SER A 126 4.50 2.91 -2.78
N ALA A 127 3.36 2.25 -2.66
CA ALA A 127 2.39 2.52 -1.60
C ALA A 127 3.00 2.32 -0.20
N GLY A 128 3.79 1.26 -0.02
CA GLY A 128 4.52 0.99 1.23
C GLY A 128 5.50 2.11 1.58
N ASP A 129 6.29 2.57 0.61
CA ASP A 129 7.24 3.68 0.82
C ASP A 129 6.52 4.96 1.26
N GLN A 130 5.36 5.27 0.65
CA GLN A 130 4.56 6.43 1.05
C GLN A 130 3.93 6.28 2.44
N VAL A 131 3.55 5.06 2.85
CA VAL A 131 3.10 4.80 4.22
C VAL A 131 4.23 5.09 5.22
N ASP A 132 5.46 4.67 4.94
CA ASP A 132 6.60 4.93 5.83
C ASP A 132 6.94 6.42 5.91
N MET A 133 6.84 7.16 4.79
CA MET A 133 6.96 8.62 4.78
C MET A 133 5.86 9.30 5.61
N CYS A 134 4.60 8.87 5.45
CA CYS A 134 3.47 9.33 6.27
C CYS A 134 3.75 9.15 7.77
N ARG A 135 4.20 7.96 8.18
CA ARG A 135 4.57 7.64 9.57
C ARG A 135 5.70 8.52 10.09
N ALA A 136 6.70 8.82 9.26
CA ALA A 136 7.79 9.72 9.64
C ALA A 136 7.30 11.15 9.91
N PHE A 137 6.40 11.67 9.07
CA PHE A 137 5.78 12.98 9.31
C PHE A 137 4.90 12.98 10.56
N LEU A 138 4.10 11.93 10.76
CA LEU A 138 3.28 11.74 11.95
C LEU A 138 4.16 11.77 13.20
N ALA A 139 5.21 10.95 13.27
CA ALA A 139 6.16 10.92 14.38
C ALA A 139 6.79 12.30 14.66
N GLY A 140 7.07 13.08 13.60
CA GLY A 140 7.50 14.47 13.71
C GLY A 140 6.46 15.37 14.37
N ALA A 141 5.19 15.25 13.97
CA ALA A 141 4.08 15.98 14.59
C ALA A 141 3.92 15.62 16.08
N LEU A 142 4.04 14.34 16.43
CA LEU A 142 3.94 13.88 17.83
C LEU A 142 5.03 14.49 18.70
N ARG A 143 6.28 14.46 18.24
CA ARG A 143 7.40 15.07 18.97
C ARG A 143 7.18 16.56 19.22
N LEU A 144 6.57 17.27 18.27
CA LEU A 144 6.23 18.69 18.45
C LEU A 144 5.13 18.89 19.49
N LEU A 145 4.14 17.99 19.55
CA LEU A 145 3.07 18.01 20.55
C LEU A 145 3.54 17.58 21.96
N GLU A 146 4.64 16.82 22.07
CA GLU A 146 5.24 16.41 23.34
C GLU A 146 6.08 17.49 24.01
N ILE A 147 6.53 18.49 23.24
CA ILE A 147 7.27 19.63 23.79
C ILE A 147 6.25 20.50 24.54
N ASP A 148 6.06 20.17 25.82
CA ASP A 148 5.24 20.92 26.78
C ASP A 148 5.96 22.24 27.10
N HIS A 149 5.80 23.24 26.23
CA HIS A 149 6.37 24.57 26.44
C HIS A 149 5.31 25.69 26.40
N PRO A 150 5.29 26.58 27.42
CA PRO A 150 4.47 27.79 27.39
C PRO A 150 4.83 28.65 26.17
N PRO A 151 3.89 29.49 25.71
CA PRO A 151 3.46 29.54 24.31
C PRO A 151 4.65 29.76 23.38
N LEU A 152 5.23 28.68 22.88
CA LEU A 152 6.22 28.77 21.83
C LEU A 152 5.44 29.09 20.56
N PRO A 153 5.44 30.36 20.08
CA PRO A 153 4.55 30.76 19.00
C PRO A 153 4.92 29.95 17.75
N GLY A 154 3.94 29.33 17.13
CA GLY A 154 4.14 28.59 15.88
C GLY A 154 4.24 27.07 15.99
N VAL A 155 4.27 26.47 17.18
CA VAL A 155 4.23 24.98 17.31
C VAL A 155 2.99 24.41 16.65
N LYS A 156 1.82 25.02 16.84
CA LYS A 156 0.58 24.66 16.13
C LYS A 156 0.75 24.69 14.61
N GLY A 157 1.44 25.70 14.08
CA GLY A 157 1.73 25.81 12.64
C GLY A 157 2.65 24.69 12.16
N LEU A 158 3.68 24.35 12.93
CA LEU A 158 4.59 23.25 12.60
C LEU A 158 3.89 21.88 12.65
N VAL A 159 3.07 21.64 13.67
CA VAL A 159 2.24 20.42 13.76
C VAL A 159 1.29 20.35 12.57
N HIS A 160 0.64 21.46 12.22
CA HIS A 160 -0.25 21.52 11.06
C HIS A 160 0.48 21.15 9.77
N VAL A 161 1.65 21.75 9.51
CA VAL A 161 2.48 21.42 8.33
C VAL A 161 2.83 19.92 8.31
N LYS A 162 3.23 19.34 9.45
CA LYS A 162 3.56 17.91 9.51
C LYS A 162 2.35 17.01 9.26
N LEU A 163 1.18 17.35 9.78
CA LEU A 163 -0.05 16.60 9.53
C LEU A 163 -0.52 16.72 8.08
N VAL A 164 -0.36 17.89 7.44
CA VAL A 164 -0.64 18.07 6.01
C VAL A 164 0.30 17.20 5.18
N CYS A 165 1.62 17.24 5.43
CA CYS A 165 2.56 16.36 4.73
C CYS A 165 2.21 14.88 4.93
N ALA A 166 1.94 14.45 6.17
CA ALA A 166 1.54 13.07 6.45
C ALA A 166 0.28 12.67 5.64
N ARG A 167 -0.70 13.58 5.56
CA ARG A 167 -1.92 13.37 4.77
C ARG A 167 -1.63 13.26 3.28
N ASP A 168 -0.79 14.13 2.73
CA ASP A 168 -0.45 14.12 1.31
C ASP A 168 0.28 12.81 0.92
N GLU A 169 1.24 12.36 1.74
CA GLU A 169 1.89 11.05 1.51
C GLU A 169 0.88 9.90 1.61
N LEU A 170 -0.06 9.95 2.55
CA LEU A 170 -1.10 8.92 2.64
C LEU A 170 -2.05 8.93 1.44
N GLN A 171 -2.35 10.10 0.87
CA GLN A 171 -3.12 10.20 -0.36
C GLN A 171 -2.36 9.59 -1.55
N LEU A 172 -1.05 9.81 -1.63
CA LEU A 172 -0.20 9.15 -2.63
C LEU A 172 -0.19 7.64 -2.44
N ALA A 173 0.00 7.16 -1.20
CA ALA A 173 -0.05 5.73 -0.85
C ALA A 173 -1.35 5.08 -1.33
N ARG A 174 -2.48 5.74 -1.09
CA ARG A 174 -3.79 5.28 -1.58
C ARG A 174 -3.86 5.25 -3.09
N GLY A 175 -3.37 6.27 -3.79
CA GLY A 175 -3.35 6.29 -5.26
C GLY A 175 -2.53 5.14 -5.85
N PHE A 176 -1.37 4.83 -5.26
CA PHE A 176 -0.57 3.66 -5.63
C PHE A 176 -1.32 2.35 -5.33
N GLN A 177 -1.88 2.22 -4.13
CA GLN A 177 -2.63 1.02 -3.74
C GLN A 177 -3.85 0.78 -4.64
N GLU A 178 -4.62 1.82 -4.99
CA GLU A 178 -5.82 1.73 -5.82
C GLU A 178 -5.48 1.26 -7.25
N ARG A 179 -4.42 1.81 -7.85
CA ARG A 179 -3.94 1.33 -9.16
C ARG A 179 -3.40 -0.09 -9.10
N GLY A 180 -2.58 -0.40 -8.09
CA GLY A 180 -2.07 -1.76 -7.88
C GLY A 180 -3.21 -2.77 -7.74
N ALA A 181 -4.26 -2.45 -6.98
CA ALA A 181 -5.44 -3.29 -6.84
C ALA A 181 -6.13 -3.53 -8.19
N GLU A 182 -6.38 -2.48 -8.98
CA GLU A 182 -6.99 -2.57 -10.31
C GLU A 182 -6.19 -3.51 -11.23
N GLN A 183 -4.86 -3.36 -11.26
CA GLN A 183 -3.97 -4.20 -12.04
C GLN A 183 -4.00 -5.68 -11.58
N VAL A 184 -4.06 -5.95 -10.27
CA VAL A 184 -4.23 -7.32 -9.75
C VAL A 184 -5.57 -7.92 -10.20
N TYR A 185 -6.65 -7.14 -10.14
CA TYR A 185 -7.97 -7.59 -10.59
C TYR A 185 -7.99 -7.89 -12.09
N ASP A 186 -7.42 -7.01 -12.92
CA ASP A 186 -7.33 -7.20 -14.36
C ASP A 186 -6.46 -8.40 -14.73
N ALA A 187 -5.32 -8.58 -14.05
CA ALA A 187 -4.50 -9.77 -14.20
C ALA A 187 -5.30 -11.04 -13.87
N LEU A 188 -6.06 -11.03 -12.77
CA LEU A 188 -6.89 -12.17 -12.38
C LEU A 188 -7.95 -12.50 -13.43
N LEU A 189 -8.61 -11.48 -14.01
CA LEU A 189 -9.59 -11.67 -15.07
C LEU A 189 -8.97 -12.31 -16.31
N LEU A 190 -7.79 -11.83 -16.74
CA LEU A 190 -7.08 -12.41 -17.88
C LEU A 190 -6.63 -13.85 -17.62
N LEU A 191 -6.26 -14.19 -16.38
CA LEU A 191 -5.86 -15.55 -16.00
C LEU A 191 -7.04 -16.53 -15.90
N LEU A 192 -8.28 -16.05 -15.92
CA LEU A 192 -9.50 -16.86 -15.90
C LEU A 192 -10.03 -17.21 -17.30
N LEU A 193 -9.53 -16.54 -18.36
CA LEU A 193 -9.88 -16.76 -19.76
C LEU A 193 -9.07 -17.92 -20.38
#